data_AF-A0AAE0C9C1-F1
#
_entry.id   AF-A0AAE0C9C1-F1
#
_cell.length_a   1.000
_cell.length_b   1.000
_cell.length_c   1.000
_cell.angle_alpha   90.00
_cell.angle_beta   90.00
_cell.angle_gamma   90.00
#
_symmetry.space_group_name_H-M   'P 1'
#
loop_
_entity.id
_entity.type
_entity.pdbx_description
1 polymer ?
#
loop_
_entity_poly.entity_id
_entity_poly.type
_entity_poly.pdbx_seq_one_letter_code
_entity_poly.pdbx_strand_id
1 'polypeptide(L)'
;MALSPFLNDAPDYILCAARASEAQNAHPDRLNNTDYLKNSQLAQWNNEGDTINQQYKDNWAKTQKFVWVMGTEDTVVWPREGEQWGAPSESDPFHKIDAMEDTRWYKEDLFGLKTASEAGKNAFESFKGQHIRMTEEELFAWLDKYFV
;
A
#
# COMPACT_ATOMS: atom_id res chain seq x y z
N MET A 1 -1.67 7.94 -6.57
CA MET A 1 -2.94 8.04 -5.86
C MET A 1 -2.65 8.02 -4.35
N ALA A 2 -3.16 8.98 -3.56
CA ALA A 2 -3.01 8.97 -2.09
C ALA A 2 -4.22 8.26 -1.47
N LEU A 3 -4.00 7.45 -0.43
CA LEU A 3 -5.05 6.63 0.20
C LEU A 3 -6.10 7.44 1.01
N SER A 4 -5.95 8.76 1.08
CA SER A 4 -6.78 9.65 1.91
C SER A 4 -8.29 9.59 1.65
N PRO A 5 -8.79 9.36 0.41
CA PRO A 5 -10.23 9.25 0.19
C PRO A 5 -10.82 7.95 0.73
N PHE A 6 -10.07 6.84 0.66
CA PHE A 6 -10.57 5.49 0.96
C PHE A 6 -10.87 5.27 2.45
N LEU A 7 -10.18 6.01 3.32
CA LEU A 7 -10.33 5.88 4.76
C LEU A 7 -11.53 6.66 5.32
N ASN A 8 -12.12 7.58 4.54
CA ASN A 8 -13.32 8.32 4.92
C ASN A 8 -14.58 7.78 4.23
N ASP A 9 -14.46 7.34 2.97
CA ASP A 9 -15.50 6.65 2.21
C ASP A 9 -14.86 5.66 1.23
N ALA A 10 -15.15 4.37 1.41
CA ALA A 10 -14.46 3.31 0.68
C ALA A 10 -15.26 2.92 -0.57
N PRO A 11 -14.67 3.02 -1.78
CA PRO A 11 -15.31 2.55 -3.00
C PRO A 11 -15.34 1.03 -3.06
N ASP A 12 -16.22 0.49 -3.89
CA ASP A 12 -16.35 -0.95 -4.12
C ASP A 12 -15.08 -1.55 -4.74
N TYR A 13 -14.39 -0.82 -5.62
CA TYR A 13 -13.20 -1.32 -6.33
C TYR A 13 -12.10 -0.26 -6.38
N ILE A 14 -10.84 -0.69 -6.22
CA ILE A 14 -9.66 0.18 -6.25
C ILE A 14 -8.60 -0.42 -7.18
N LEU A 15 -8.13 0.38 -8.14
CA LEU A 15 -6.94 0.11 -8.94
C LEU A 15 -5.86 1.12 -8.56
N CYS A 16 -4.76 0.65 -8.01
CA CYS A 16 -3.64 1.48 -7.58
C CYS A 16 -2.38 1.07 -8.34
N ALA A 17 -1.98 1.90 -9.30
CA ALA A 17 -0.74 1.72 -10.08
C ALA A 17 0.44 2.53 -9.57
N ALA A 18 0.25 3.24 -8.46
CA ALA A 18 1.30 3.90 -7.71
C ALA A 18 0.72 4.40 -6.38
N ARG A 19 1.22 3.86 -5.27
CA ARG A 19 1.07 4.49 -3.95
C ARG A 19 1.94 5.75 -3.95
N ALA A 20 1.33 6.86 -4.39
CA ALA A 20 2.05 8.08 -4.80
C ALA A 20 2.62 8.93 -3.64
N SER A 21 2.86 8.36 -2.46
CA SER A 21 3.36 9.13 -1.31
C SER A 21 4.58 8.56 -0.59
N GLU A 22 5.23 7.48 -1.07
CA GLU A 22 6.08 6.68 -0.15
C GLU A 22 7.55 6.47 -0.48
N ALA A 23 8.06 7.02 -1.57
CA ALA A 23 9.51 7.16 -1.73
C ALA A 23 10.17 7.94 -0.58
N GLN A 24 9.42 8.82 0.10
CA GLN A 24 9.92 9.64 1.21
C GLN A 24 9.69 9.03 2.60
N ASN A 25 8.80 8.03 2.75
CA ASN A 25 8.38 7.52 4.06
C ASN A 25 8.89 6.13 4.39
N ALA A 26 9.25 5.35 3.36
CA ALA A 26 10.02 4.14 3.55
C ALA A 26 11.50 4.42 3.91
N HIS A 27 11.92 5.69 4.07
CA HIS A 27 13.31 5.95 4.45
C HIS A 27 13.63 5.22 5.76
N PRO A 28 14.72 4.44 5.81
CA PRO A 28 15.12 3.63 6.97
C PRO A 28 15.06 4.39 8.30
N ASP A 29 15.45 5.66 8.27
CA ASP A 29 15.48 6.58 9.42
C ASP A 29 14.11 6.95 10.02
N ARG A 30 13.01 6.58 9.34
CA ARG A 30 11.64 6.86 9.80
C ARG A 30 10.98 5.67 10.48
N LEU A 31 11.56 4.47 10.37
CA LEU A 31 11.09 3.30 11.11
C LEU A 31 11.27 3.54 12.60
N ASN A 32 10.19 3.39 13.38
CA ASN A 32 10.15 3.65 14.83
C ASN A 32 10.57 5.07 15.24
N ASN A 33 10.50 6.04 14.31
CA ASN A 33 10.79 7.44 14.60
C ASN A 33 9.55 8.10 15.23
N THR A 34 9.67 8.52 16.49
CA THR A 34 8.56 9.14 17.25
C THR A 34 7.98 10.37 16.56
N ASP A 35 8.81 11.19 15.89
CA ASP A 35 8.31 12.38 15.17
C ASP A 35 7.49 11.99 13.95
N TYR A 36 7.89 10.93 13.24
CA TYR A 36 7.09 10.38 12.13
C TYR A 36 5.76 9.84 12.67
N LEU A 37 5.78 8.94 13.64
CA LEU A 37 4.57 8.29 14.16
C LEU A 37 3.56 9.32 14.70
N LYS A 38 4.06 10.40 15.32
CA LYS A 38 3.23 11.44 15.92
C LYS A 38 2.69 12.46 14.92
N ASN A 39 3.49 12.89 13.94
CA ASN A 39 3.14 14.02 13.08
C ASN A 39 2.77 13.62 11.64
N SER A 40 3.04 12.39 11.23
CA SER A 40 2.76 11.91 9.88
C SER A 40 1.29 11.55 9.73
N GLN A 41 0.61 12.25 8.83
CA GLN A 41 -0.76 11.92 8.44
C GLN A 41 -0.88 10.48 7.91
N LEU A 42 0.17 9.98 7.26
CA LEU A 42 0.24 8.62 6.75
C LEU A 42 0.37 7.59 7.87
N ALA A 43 1.19 7.85 8.88
CA ALA A 43 1.28 6.99 10.05
C ALA A 43 -0.08 6.91 10.76
N GLN A 44 -0.83 8.02 10.82
CA GLN A 44 -2.18 8.03 11.37
C GLN A 44 -3.15 7.21 10.50
N TRP A 45 -3.11 7.34 9.18
CA TRP A 45 -3.94 6.57 8.25
C TRP A 45 -3.68 5.07 8.28
N ASN A 46 -2.42 4.68 8.45
CA ASN A 46 -2.01 3.28 8.56
C ASN A 46 -2.17 2.74 10.00
N ASN A 47 -2.74 3.52 10.94
CA ASN A 47 -2.83 3.15 12.36
C ASN A 47 -1.48 2.75 12.99
N GLU A 48 -0.39 3.40 12.56
CA GLU A 48 0.97 3.17 13.08
C GLU A 48 1.30 4.05 14.31
N GLY A 49 0.64 5.20 14.43
CA GLY A 49 0.86 6.17 15.51
C GLY A 49 0.10 5.85 16.81
N ASP A 50 0.13 6.80 17.75
CA ASP A 50 -0.44 6.63 19.10
C ASP A 50 -1.98 6.54 19.12
N THR A 51 -2.64 7.04 18.07
CA THR A 51 -4.11 7.04 17.95
C THR A 51 -4.54 6.03 16.92
N ILE A 52 -5.32 5.04 17.36
CA ILE A 52 -5.91 4.02 16.48
C ILE A 52 -7.31 4.44 16.09
N ASN A 53 -7.60 4.47 14.80
CA ASN A 53 -8.92 4.73 14.27
C ASN A 53 -9.53 3.46 13.66
N GLN A 54 -10.48 2.86 14.39
CA GLN A 54 -11.19 1.66 13.95
C GLN A 54 -11.98 1.87 12.66
N GLN A 55 -12.47 3.09 12.40
CA GLN A 55 -13.24 3.42 11.21
C GLN A 55 -12.42 3.18 9.92
N TYR A 56 -11.10 3.30 9.98
CA TYR A 56 -10.21 3.03 8.85
C TYR A 56 -10.26 1.57 8.44
N LYS A 57 -10.24 0.67 9.42
CA LYS A 57 -10.38 -0.78 9.19
C LYS A 57 -11.78 -1.14 8.70
N ASP A 58 -12.81 -0.53 9.28
CA ASP A 58 -14.20 -0.76 8.89
C ASP A 58 -14.46 -0.28 7.46
N ASN A 59 -13.86 0.84 7.05
CA ASN A 59 -13.95 1.36 5.69
C ASN A 59 -13.14 0.51 4.71
N TRP A 60 -11.90 0.14 5.05
CA TRP A 60 -11.08 -0.76 4.25
C TRP A 60 -11.81 -2.08 3.94
N ALA A 61 -12.53 -2.62 4.92
CA ALA A 61 -13.29 -3.86 4.76
C ALA A 61 -14.44 -3.77 3.74
N LYS A 62 -14.96 -2.56 3.44
CA LYS A 62 -16.07 -2.36 2.49
C LYS A 62 -15.67 -2.59 1.04
N THR A 63 -14.43 -2.25 0.69
CA THR A 63 -13.91 -2.46 -0.67
C THR A 63 -13.95 -3.94 -1.03
N GLN A 64 -14.50 -4.27 -2.20
CA GLN A 64 -14.64 -5.63 -2.72
C GLN A 64 -13.32 -6.13 -3.30
N LYS A 65 -12.60 -5.28 -4.02
CA LYS A 65 -11.32 -5.63 -4.64
C LYS A 65 -10.31 -4.49 -4.57
N PHE A 66 -9.08 -4.86 -4.21
CA PHE A 66 -7.90 -4.01 -4.32
C PHE A 66 -6.97 -4.61 -5.37
N VAL A 67 -6.57 -3.80 -6.36
CA VAL A 67 -5.62 -4.21 -7.40
C VAL A 67 -4.37 -3.35 -7.26
N TRP A 68 -3.27 -3.98 -6.86
CA TRP A 68 -1.97 -3.37 -6.64
C TRP A 68 -1.06 -3.64 -7.83
N VAL A 69 -0.78 -2.63 -8.63
CA VAL A 69 0.03 -2.75 -9.85
C VAL A 69 1.42 -2.20 -9.60
N MET A 70 2.45 -2.99 -9.88
CA MET A 70 3.85 -2.60 -9.72
C MET A 70 4.58 -2.43 -11.06
N GLY A 71 5.32 -1.32 -11.20
CA GLY A 71 6.30 -1.17 -12.30
C GLY A 71 7.60 -1.91 -11.98
N THR A 72 7.98 -2.93 -12.75
CA THR A 72 9.16 -3.75 -12.41
C THR A 72 10.49 -3.00 -12.49
N GLU A 73 10.52 -1.88 -13.21
CA GLU A 73 11.69 -1.03 -13.42
C GLU A 73 11.52 0.35 -12.74
N ASP A 74 10.55 0.53 -11.85
CA ASP A 74 10.30 1.82 -11.19
C ASP A 74 11.55 2.33 -10.43
N THR A 75 11.97 3.57 -10.73
CA THR A 75 13.07 4.27 -10.05
C THR A 75 12.61 5.53 -9.30
N VAL A 76 11.31 5.79 -9.24
CA VAL A 76 10.67 6.93 -8.56
C VAL A 76 10.18 6.50 -7.18
N VAL A 77 9.54 5.34 -7.07
CA VAL A 77 9.10 4.76 -5.80
C VAL A 77 10.24 3.95 -5.19
N TRP A 78 10.60 4.26 -3.95
CA TRP A 78 11.60 3.50 -3.21
C TRP A 78 11.07 3.10 -1.82
N PRO A 79 11.15 1.81 -1.44
CA PRO A 79 11.40 0.67 -2.33
C PRO A 79 10.23 0.50 -3.32
N ARG A 80 10.49 -0.01 -4.52
CA ARG A 80 9.42 -0.27 -5.52
C ARG A 80 8.36 -1.23 -4.99
N GLU A 81 8.77 -2.16 -4.12
CA GLU A 81 7.90 -3.14 -3.47
C GLU A 81 6.80 -2.46 -2.63
N GLY A 82 6.98 -1.17 -2.27
CA GLY A 82 5.95 -0.35 -1.63
C GLY A 82 4.69 -0.14 -2.48
N GLU A 83 4.76 -0.31 -3.81
CA GLU A 83 3.58 -0.35 -4.68
C GLU A 83 2.65 -1.53 -4.37
N GLN A 84 3.18 -2.56 -3.72
CA GLN A 84 2.48 -3.78 -3.29
C GLN A 84 2.66 -4.03 -1.78
N TRP A 85 2.71 -2.96 -0.98
CA TRP A 85 2.76 -3.01 0.50
C TRP A 85 4.02 -3.61 1.13
N GLY A 86 5.10 -3.79 0.36
CA GLY A 86 6.43 -4.05 0.89
C GLY A 86 7.05 -2.81 1.53
N ALA A 87 8.07 -3.00 2.36
CA ALA A 87 8.77 -1.92 3.05
C ALA A 87 10.16 -2.33 3.53
N PRO A 88 11.07 -1.39 3.81
CA PRO A 88 12.33 -1.74 4.44
C PRO A 88 12.10 -2.42 5.78
N SER A 89 12.91 -3.44 6.05
CA SER A 89 12.74 -4.30 7.21
C SER A 89 13.07 -3.55 8.49
N GLU A 90 12.26 -3.68 9.53
CA GLU A 90 12.62 -3.13 10.85
C GLU A 90 13.93 -3.71 11.41
N SER A 91 14.29 -4.94 10.98
CA SER A 91 15.50 -5.63 11.41
C SER A 91 16.78 -5.22 10.67
N ASP A 92 16.65 -4.83 9.40
CA ASP A 92 17.76 -4.31 8.59
C ASP A 92 17.23 -3.29 7.58
N PRO A 93 16.89 -2.07 8.05
CA PRO A 93 16.18 -1.07 7.26
C PRO A 93 16.90 -0.64 5.98
N PHE A 94 18.23 -0.70 5.97
CA PHE A 94 19.05 -0.16 4.89
C PHE A 94 19.35 -1.18 3.79
N HIS A 95 19.23 -2.47 4.07
CA HIS A 95 19.68 -3.52 3.13
C HIS A 95 18.61 -4.58 2.85
N LYS A 96 17.53 -4.64 3.62
CA LYS A 96 16.47 -5.62 3.45
C LYS A 96 15.13 -4.96 3.23
N ILE A 97 14.40 -5.44 2.23
CA ILE A 97 13.00 -5.10 1.99
C ILE A 97 12.16 -6.32 2.38
N ASP A 98 11.22 -6.12 3.30
CA ASP A 98 10.21 -7.09 3.68
C ASP A 98 9.03 -7.02 2.70
N ALA A 99 8.54 -8.18 2.27
CA ALA A 99 7.30 -8.29 1.52
C ALA A 99 6.10 -7.92 2.42
N MET A 100 4.93 -7.66 1.80
CA MET A 100 3.72 -7.26 2.52
C MET A 100 3.45 -8.11 3.76
N GLU A 101 3.51 -9.44 3.65
CA GLU A 101 3.18 -10.39 4.71
C GLU A 101 4.15 -10.32 5.90
N ASP A 102 5.36 -9.82 5.68
CA ASP A 102 6.41 -9.70 6.67
C ASP A 102 6.39 -8.38 7.44
N THR A 103 5.63 -7.39 6.95
CA THR A 103 5.51 -6.08 7.58
C THR A 103 4.69 -6.12 8.88
N ARG A 104 4.93 -5.14 9.75
CA ARG A 104 4.16 -4.95 10.98
C ARG A 104 2.68 -4.69 10.71
N TRP A 105 2.36 -3.82 9.75
CA TRP A 105 0.96 -3.48 9.45
C TRP A 105 0.14 -4.67 8.95
N TYR A 106 0.76 -5.62 8.27
CA TYR A 106 0.10 -6.86 7.90
C TYR A 106 -0.02 -7.81 9.08
N LYS A 107 1.07 -8.07 9.81
CA LYS A 107 1.10 -9.01 10.94
C LYS A 107 0.11 -8.64 12.05
N GLU A 108 0.01 -7.35 12.37
CA GLU A 108 -0.91 -6.80 13.36
C GLU A 108 -2.29 -6.42 12.78
N ASP A 109 -2.46 -6.50 11.46
CA ASP A 109 -3.69 -6.14 10.74
C ASP A 109 -4.24 -4.75 11.11
N LEU A 110 -3.35 -3.76 11.15
CA LEU A 110 -3.57 -2.42 11.74
C LEU A 110 -4.76 -1.68 11.13
N PHE A 111 -4.99 -1.86 9.84
CA PHE A 111 -6.07 -1.21 9.10
C PHE A 111 -6.87 -2.19 8.21
N GLY A 112 -6.68 -3.50 8.37
CA GLY A 112 -7.45 -4.51 7.63
C GLY A 112 -6.79 -5.09 6.38
N LEU A 113 -5.50 -4.80 6.13
CA LEU A 113 -4.77 -5.34 4.97
C LEU A 113 -4.71 -6.88 4.97
N LYS A 114 -4.43 -7.49 6.13
CA LYS A 114 -4.39 -8.95 6.28
C LYS A 114 -5.78 -9.53 6.17
N THR A 115 -6.77 -8.93 6.84
CA THR A 115 -8.18 -9.36 6.70
C THR A 115 -8.63 -9.35 5.23
N ALA A 116 -8.30 -8.32 4.46
CA ALA A 116 -8.62 -8.25 3.03
C ALA A 116 -7.84 -9.29 2.19
N SER A 117 -6.58 -9.53 2.54
CA SER A 117 -5.73 -10.55 1.89
C SER A 117 -6.30 -11.95 2.09
N GLU A 118 -6.63 -12.33 3.32
CA GLU A 118 -7.22 -13.63 3.68
C GLU A 118 -8.61 -13.83 3.04
N ALA A 119 -9.36 -12.74 2.84
CA ALA A 119 -10.63 -12.75 2.12
C ALA A 119 -10.49 -12.76 0.58
N GLY A 120 -9.28 -12.80 0.03
CA GLY A 120 -9.05 -12.84 -1.43
C GLY A 120 -9.34 -11.52 -2.16
N LYS A 121 -9.41 -10.41 -1.42
CA LYS A 121 -9.74 -9.08 -1.98
C LYS A 121 -8.56 -8.41 -2.67
N ASN A 122 -7.33 -8.77 -2.30
CA ASN A 122 -6.11 -8.26 -2.94
C ASN A 122 -5.80 -9.02 -4.24
N ALA A 123 -5.48 -8.29 -5.30
CA ALA A 123 -4.88 -8.76 -6.52
C ALA A 123 -3.57 -8.00 -6.76
N PHE A 124 -2.56 -8.71 -7.23
CA PHE A 124 -1.22 -8.17 -7.48
C PHE A 124 -0.90 -8.34 -8.96
N GLU A 125 -0.61 -7.23 -9.62
CA GLU A 125 -0.31 -7.16 -11.04
C GLU A 125 1.02 -6.42 -11.22
N SER A 126 1.64 -6.58 -12.39
CA SER A 126 2.87 -5.85 -12.70
C SER A 126 2.99 -5.62 -14.20
N PHE A 127 3.68 -4.55 -14.57
CA PHE A 127 4.07 -4.29 -15.96
C PHE A 127 5.57 -4.06 -16.05
N LYS A 128 6.14 -4.39 -17.20
CA LYS A 128 7.55 -4.12 -17.46
C LYS A 128 7.71 -2.65 -17.87
N GLY A 129 8.04 -1.81 -16.89
CA GLY A 129 8.29 -0.40 -17.17
C GLY A 129 8.65 0.42 -15.95
N GLN A 130 8.97 1.68 -16.24
CA GLN A 130 9.21 2.75 -15.27
C GLN A 130 7.89 3.21 -14.64
N HIS A 131 7.98 4.13 -13.67
CA HIS A 131 6.84 4.69 -12.94
C HIS A 131 5.65 5.05 -13.84
N ILE A 132 4.52 4.39 -13.58
CA ILE A 132 3.23 4.52 -14.30
C ILE A 132 3.31 4.38 -15.83
N ARG A 133 4.39 3.80 -16.37
CA ARG A 133 4.60 3.60 -17.83
C ARG A 133 4.03 2.27 -18.33
N MET A 134 2.83 1.93 -17.89
CA MET A 134 2.05 0.82 -18.45
C MET A 134 1.44 1.21 -19.79
N THR A 135 1.12 0.23 -20.63
CA THR A 135 0.39 0.46 -21.88
C THR A 135 -1.10 0.64 -21.62
N GLU A 136 -1.83 1.22 -22.58
CA GLU A 136 -3.30 1.24 -22.53
C GLU A 136 -3.88 -0.18 -22.52
N GLU A 137 -3.28 -1.09 -23.28
CA GLU A 137 -3.68 -2.51 -23.35
C GLU A 137 -3.59 -3.18 -21.98
N GLU A 138 -2.49 -2.97 -21.24
CA GLU A 138 -2.32 -3.48 -19.86
C GLU A 138 -3.37 -2.88 -18.92
N LEU A 139 -3.59 -1.56 -18.98
CA LEU A 139 -4.60 -0.88 -18.17
C LEU A 139 -6.01 -1.43 -18.42
N PHE A 140 -6.44 -1.48 -19.67
CA PHE A 140 -7.78 -1.97 -20.02
C PHE A 140 -7.95 -3.45 -19.68
N ALA A 141 -6.90 -4.28 -19.83
CA ALA A 141 -6.96 -5.67 -19.40
C ALA A 141 -7.24 -5.82 -17.90
N TRP A 142 -6.66 -4.97 -17.03
CA TRP A 142 -6.96 -5.00 -15.60
C TRP A 142 -8.36 -4.45 -15.28
N LEU A 143 -8.81 -3.43 -16.00
CA LEU A 143 -10.17 -2.92 -15.84
C LEU A 143 -11.20 -4.00 -16.19
N ASP A 144 -11.06 -4.66 -17.33
CA ASP A 144 -11.95 -5.75 -17.77
C ASP A 144 -11.91 -6.96 -16.84
N LYS A 145 -10.75 -7.22 -16.21
CA LYS A 145 -10.56 -8.34 -15.30
C LYS A 145 -11.19 -8.13 -13.92
N TYR A 146 -11.21 -6.90 -13.42
CA TYR A 146 -11.53 -6.62 -12.02
C TYR A 146 -12.72 -5.69 -11.77
N PHE A 147 -13.21 -4.95 -12.78
CA PHE A 147 -14.23 -3.91 -12.63
C PHE A 147 -15.50 -4.19 -13.44
N VAL A 148 -15.93 -5.46 -13.46
CA VAL A 148 -17.12 -5.97 -14.17
C VAL A 148 -18.21 -6.44 -13.22
#